data_AF-A0A973EPQ3-F1
#
_entry.id   AF-A0A973EPQ3-F1
#
_cell.length_a   1.000
_cell.length_b   1.000
_cell.length_c   1.000
_cell.angle_alpha   90.00
_cell.angle_beta   90.00
_cell.angle_gamma   90.00
#
_symmetry.space_group_name_H-M   'P 1'
#
loop_
_entity.id
_entity.type
_entity.pdbx_description
1 polymer ?
#
loop_
_entity_poly.entity_id
_entity_poly.type
_entity_poly.pdbx_seq_one_letter_code
_entity_poly.pdbx_strand_id
1 'polypeptide(L)'
;MVACLVGVQFAEASRPVPRTITGCVLNGRLYSVQKGTSADRSPVVYPMNVQGINLTPYEGQKVQVQGSLLPGDRFHADPRSIRTFGPCDSESKRAISGRRR
;
A
#
# COMPACT_ATOMS: atom_id res chain seq x y z
N MET A 1 -10.58 45.54 -27.31
CA MET A 1 -9.88 44.73 -26.29
C MET A 1 -10.87 43.72 -25.74
N VAL A 2 -10.79 42.47 -26.19
CA VAL A 2 -11.65 41.38 -25.70
C VAL A 2 -10.90 40.69 -24.57
N ALA A 3 -11.33 40.91 -23.34
CA ALA A 3 -10.78 40.25 -22.16
C ALA A 3 -11.38 38.83 -22.06
N CYS A 4 -10.61 37.82 -22.46
CA CYS A 4 -10.94 36.43 -22.15
C CYS A 4 -10.77 36.20 -20.64
N LEU A 5 -11.88 36.25 -19.91
CA LEU A 5 -11.98 35.72 -18.55
C LEU A 5 -11.87 34.19 -18.64
N VAL A 6 -10.65 33.68 -18.55
CA VAL A 6 -10.40 32.24 -18.45
C VAL A 6 -10.78 31.83 -17.03
N GLY A 7 -11.99 31.28 -16.88
CA GLY A 7 -12.43 30.70 -15.62
C GLY A 7 -11.47 29.59 -15.21
N VAL A 8 -10.74 29.80 -14.12
CA VAL A 8 -9.96 28.75 -13.47
C VAL A 8 -10.97 27.75 -12.91
N GLN A 9 -11.24 26.68 -13.66
CA GLN A 9 -11.87 25.52 -13.06
C GLN A 9 -10.88 24.98 -12.04
N PHE A 10 -11.22 25.08 -10.75
CA PHE A 10 -10.52 24.35 -9.71
C PHE A 10 -10.68 22.87 -10.04
N ALA A 11 -9.68 22.29 -10.71
CA ALA A 11 -9.59 20.87 -10.88
C ALA A 11 -9.57 20.26 -9.46
N GLU A 12 -10.61 19.50 -9.11
CA GLU A 12 -10.65 18.76 -7.86
C GLU A 12 -9.56 17.69 -7.92
N ALA A 13 -8.35 18.06 -7.48
CA ALA A 13 -7.26 17.14 -7.32
C ALA A 13 -7.70 16.06 -6.33
N SER A 14 -7.46 14.79 -6.68
CA SER A 14 -7.82 13.65 -5.85
C SER A 14 -7.26 13.83 -4.44
N ARG A 15 -8.16 13.92 -3.46
CA ARG A 15 -7.79 14.13 -2.06
C ARG A 15 -7.10 12.89 -1.48
N PRO A 16 -6.17 13.06 -0.52
CA PRO A 16 -5.61 11.95 0.24
C PRO A 16 -6.73 11.10 0.87
N VAL A 17 -6.66 9.78 0.70
CA VAL A 17 -7.66 8.85 1.23
C VAL A 17 -7.10 8.09 2.43
N PRO A 18 -7.65 8.26 3.64
CA PRO A 18 -7.18 7.50 4.80
C PRO A 18 -7.42 6.01 4.59
N ARG A 19 -6.39 5.20 4.83
CA ARG A 19 -6.40 3.75 4.64
C ARG A 19 -5.58 3.07 5.72
N THR A 20 -6.03 1.87 6.09
CA THR A 20 -5.27 0.93 6.91
C THR A 20 -4.83 -0.23 6.02
N ILE A 21 -3.53 -0.47 5.94
CA ILE A 21 -2.96 -1.53 5.14
C ILE A 21 -2.42 -2.61 6.07
N THR A 22 -2.80 -3.85 5.80
CA THR A 22 -2.21 -5.03 6.46
C THR A 22 -1.48 -5.87 5.41
N GLY A 23 -0.27 -6.31 5.73
CA GLY A 23 0.57 -7.02 4.77
C GLY A 23 1.88 -7.52 5.35
N CYS A 24 2.67 -8.15 4.49
CA CYS A 24 3.99 -8.70 4.78
C CYS A 24 5.09 -7.75 4.33
N VAL A 25 6.07 -7.48 5.19
CA VAL A 25 7.27 -6.74 4.80
C VAL A 25 8.31 -7.73 4.30
N LEU A 26 8.67 -7.61 3.02
CA LEU A 26 9.72 -8.42 2.39
C LEU A 26 10.59 -7.53 1.48
N ASN A 27 11.90 -7.70 1.53
CA ASN A 27 12.88 -6.92 0.79
C ASN A 27 12.65 -5.40 0.93
N GLY A 28 12.36 -4.93 2.15
CA GLY A 28 12.10 -3.51 2.43
C GLY A 28 10.80 -2.97 1.84
N ARG A 29 9.89 -3.83 1.36
CA ARG A 29 8.58 -3.42 0.79
C ARG A 29 7.43 -4.10 1.52
N LEU A 30 6.34 -3.36 1.70
CA LEU A 30 5.09 -3.91 2.22
C LEU A 30 4.26 -4.51 1.08
N TYR A 31 3.81 -5.74 1.25
CA TYR A 31 2.94 -6.46 0.31
C TYR A 31 1.63 -6.82 0.99
N SER A 32 0.52 -6.29 0.49
CA SER A 32 -0.80 -6.76 0.91
C SER A 32 -1.16 -8.01 0.12
N VAL A 33 -1.44 -9.11 0.81
CA VAL A 33 -1.83 -10.39 0.21
C VAL A 33 -3.31 -10.60 0.52
N GLN A 34 -4.13 -10.61 -0.52
CA GLN A 34 -5.56 -10.89 -0.42
C GLN A 34 -5.84 -12.29 -0.97
N LYS A 35 -6.73 -13.03 -0.31
CA LYS A 35 -7.18 -14.32 -0.86
C LYS A 35 -7.93 -14.08 -2.18
N GLY A 36 -7.65 -14.91 -3.18
CA GLY A 36 -8.37 -14.86 -4.45
C GLY A 36 -9.88 -15.10 -4.27
N THR A 37 -10.67 -14.62 -5.23
CA THR A 37 -12.13 -14.83 -5.22
C THR A 37 -12.48 -16.27 -5.65
N SER A 38 -13.71 -16.71 -5.43
CA SER A 38 -14.13 -18.11 -5.61
C SER A 38 -13.84 -18.74 -6.99
N ALA A 39 -13.63 -17.92 -8.03
CA ALA A 39 -13.29 -18.38 -9.38
C ALA A 39 -11.79 -18.68 -9.58
N ASP A 40 -10.91 -17.99 -8.84
CA ASP A 40 -9.47 -18.19 -8.88
C ASP A 40 -8.94 -18.07 -7.45
N ARG A 41 -8.62 -19.22 -6.84
CA ARG A 41 -8.11 -19.29 -5.46
C ARG A 41 -6.70 -18.71 -5.31
N SER A 42 -6.09 -18.26 -6.40
CA SER A 42 -4.75 -17.69 -6.39
C SER A 42 -4.71 -16.40 -5.56
N PRO A 43 -3.80 -16.28 -4.59
CA PRO A 43 -3.67 -15.08 -3.78
C PRO A 43 -3.25 -13.89 -4.65
N VAL A 44 -3.92 -12.74 -4.45
CA VAL A 44 -3.61 -11.50 -5.15
C VAL A 44 -2.65 -10.67 -4.30
N VAL A 45 -1.50 -10.32 -4.88
CA VAL A 45 -0.42 -9.61 -4.19
C VAL A 45 -0.30 -8.17 -4.68
N TYR A 46 -0.46 -7.22 -3.77
CA TYR A 46 -0.37 -5.79 -4.02
C TYR A 46 0.88 -5.20 -3.33
N PRO A 47 1.91 -4.77 -4.08
CA PRO A 47 3.06 -4.09 -3.53
C PRO A 47 2.70 -2.64 -3.23
N MET A 48 3.00 -2.19 -2.02
CA MET A 48 2.72 -0.83 -1.59
C MET A 48 3.96 0.04 -1.69
N ASN A 49 3.81 1.24 -2.22
CA ASN A 49 4.83 2.28 -2.16
C ASN A 49 4.67 3.05 -0.84
N VAL A 50 5.31 2.54 0.21
CA VAL A 50 5.21 3.10 1.57
C VAL A 50 6.23 4.22 1.75
N GLN A 51 5.78 5.36 2.25
CA GLN A 51 6.60 6.52 2.60
C GLN A 51 6.36 6.91 4.07
N GLY A 52 7.29 7.66 4.66
CA GLY A 52 7.15 8.20 6.03
C GLY A 52 7.57 7.25 7.16
N ILE A 53 7.93 5.99 6.85
CA ILE A 53 8.45 5.03 7.83
C ILE A 53 9.56 4.15 7.23
N ASN A 54 10.55 3.78 8.05
CA ASN A 54 11.53 2.77 7.72
C ASN A 54 10.95 1.36 7.96
N LEU A 55 10.85 0.55 6.91
CA LEU A 55 10.32 -0.82 6.99
C LEU A 55 11.38 -1.87 7.35
N THR A 56 12.68 -1.56 7.25
CA THR A 56 13.78 -2.51 7.53
C THR A 56 13.66 -3.24 8.88
N PRO A 57 13.24 -2.60 9.99
CA PRO A 57 13.09 -3.30 11.28
C PRO A 57 12.01 -4.38 11.30
N TYR A 58 11.10 -4.36 10.32
CA TYR A 58 9.94 -5.26 10.25
C TYR A 58 10.11 -6.34 9.18
N GLU A 59 11.30 -6.50 8.61
CA GLU A 59 11.58 -7.48 7.58
C GLU A 59 11.16 -8.90 8.01
N GLY A 60 10.38 -9.57 7.17
CA GLY A 60 9.82 -10.90 7.44
C GLY A 60 8.58 -10.90 8.36
N GLN A 61 8.13 -9.75 8.85
CA GLN A 61 6.96 -9.62 9.72
C GLN A 61 5.70 -9.25 8.95
N LYS A 62 4.56 -9.72 9.46
CA LYS A 62 3.23 -9.24 9.10
C LYS A 62 2.92 -8.00 9.94
N VAL A 63 2.62 -6.90 9.27
CA VAL A 63 2.34 -5.61 9.90
C VAL A 63 1.01 -5.04 9.44
N GLN A 64 0.40 -4.22 10.29
CA GLN A 64 -0.65 -3.28 9.94
C GLN A 64 -0.14 -1.87 10.18
N VAL A 65 -0.47 -0.97 9.26
CA VAL A 65 -0.08 0.44 9.32
C VAL A 65 -1.23 1.30 8.82
N GLN A 66 -1.48 2.41 9.50
CA GLN A 66 -2.45 3.41 9.10
C GLN A 66 -1.73 4.54 8.36
N GLY A 67 -2.46 5.23 7.48
CA GLY A 67 -1.89 6.30 6.69
C GLY A 67 -2.89 6.84 5.68
N SER A 68 -2.36 7.56 4.69
CA SER A 68 -3.15 8.14 3.61
C SER A 68 -2.60 7.72 2.25
N LEU A 69 -3.50 7.25 1.39
CA LEU A 69 -3.21 6.98 -0.01
C LEU A 69 -3.31 8.29 -0.78
N LEU A 70 -2.18 8.69 -1.36
CA LEU A 70 -2.04 9.87 -2.20
C LEU A 70 -2.18 9.49 -3.68
N PRO A 71 -2.48 10.47 -4.54
CA PRO A 71 -2.41 10.28 -5.99
C PRO A 71 -1.07 9.70 -6.43
N GLY A 72 -1.14 8.75 -7.37
CA GLY A 72 0.01 7.96 -7.85
C GLY A 72 0.38 6.79 -6.95
N ASP A 73 -0.59 6.19 -6.25
CA ASP A 73 -0.44 4.98 -5.42
C ASP A 73 0.64 5.07 -4.32
N ARG A 74 0.88 6.29 -3.82
CA ARG A 74 1.82 6.54 -2.73
C ARG A 74 1.09 6.45 -1.41
N PHE A 75 1.48 5.51 -0.57
CA PHE A 75 0.92 5.38 0.77
C PHE A 75 1.83 6.09 1.78
N HIS A 76 1.36 7.22 2.31
CA HIS A 76 2.05 7.94 3.36
C HIS A 76 1.64 7.37 4.72
N ALA A 77 2.52 6.60 5.35
CA ALA A 77 2.25 5.92 6.61
C ALA A 77 2.41 6.86 7.80
N ASP A 78 1.56 6.66 8.82
CA ASP A 78 1.80 7.21 10.15
C ASP A 78 2.76 6.27 10.91
N PRO A 79 4.00 6.70 11.23
CA PRO A 79 4.98 5.84 11.88
C PRO A 79 4.57 5.39 13.29
N ARG A 80 3.64 6.09 13.95
CA ARG A 80 3.15 5.72 15.29
C ARG A 80 2.06 4.65 15.24
N SER A 81 1.54 4.34 14.07
CA SER A 81 0.40 3.42 13.88
C SER A 81 0.81 1.97 13.61
N ILE A 82 2.10 1.69 13.45
CA ILE A 82 2.55 0.37 13.04
C ILE A 82 2.33 -0.68 14.14
N ARG A 83 1.72 -1.80 13.74
CA ARG A 83 1.44 -2.95 14.59
C ARG A 83 1.95 -4.22 13.94
N THR A 84 2.70 -5.02 14.68
CA THR A 84 3.23 -6.32 14.22
C THR A 84 2.33 -7.45 14.70
N PHE A 85 2.04 -8.42 13.84
CA PHE A 85 1.27 -9.64 14.16
C PHE A 85 2.14 -10.90 14.23
N GLY A 86 3.46 -10.75 14.12
CA GLY A 86 4.41 -11.86 14.06
C GLY A 86 4.84 -12.18 12.63
N PRO A 87 5.45 -13.36 12.41
CA PRO A 87 6.09 -13.68 11.15
C PRO A 87 5.09 -13.82 10.00
N CYS A 88 5.55 -13.49 8.79
CA CYS A 88 4.81 -13.77 7.57
C CYS A 88 4.60 -15.28 7.38
N ASP A 89 3.37 -15.66 7.06
CA ASP A 89 2.96 -17.03 6.77
C ASP A 89 3.57 -17.53 5.45
N SER A 90 3.68 -18.86 5.33
CA SER A 90 4.29 -19.53 4.17
C SER A 90 3.52 -19.29 2.88
N GLU A 91 2.19 -19.18 2.95
CA GLU A 91 1.32 -18.87 1.81
C GLU A 91 1.64 -17.47 1.27
N SER A 92 1.66 -16.46 2.13
CA SER A 92 2.03 -15.08 1.76
C SER A 92 3.43 -15.01 1.15
N LYS A 93 4.42 -15.68 1.75
CA LYS A 93 5.80 -15.72 1.22
C LYS A 93 5.85 -16.34 -0.17
N ARG A 94 5.13 -17.44 -0.40
CA ARG A 94 5.05 -18.13 -1.69
C ARG A 94 4.33 -17.30 -2.75
N ALA A 95 3.25 -16.61 -2.37
CA ALA A 95 2.52 -15.72 -3.27
C ALA A 95 3.41 -14.56 -3.75
N ILE A 96 4.16 -13.94 -2.82
CA ILE A 96 5.02 -12.80 -3.13
C ILE A 96 6.23 -13.23 -3.99
N SER A 97 6.84 -14.38 -3.71
CA SER A 97 7.96 -14.89 -4.51
C SER A 97 7.54 -15.34 -5.91
N GLY A 98 6.35 -15.93 -6.05
CA GLY A 98 5.81 -16.37 -7.34
C GLY A 98 5.58 -15.24 -8.34
N ARG A 99 5.29 -14.02 -7.87
CA ARG A 99 5.09 -12.83 -8.73
C ARG A 99 6.39 -12.23 -9.28
N ARG A 100 7.56 -12.63 -8.77
CA ARG A 100 8.87 -12.11 -9.23
C ARG A 100 9.45 -12.88 -10.43
N ARG A 101 8.75 -13.88 -10.96
CA ARG A 101 9.15 -14.61 -12.17
C ARG A 101 8.46 -14.04 -13.41
#